data_AF-M1DGK7-F1
#
_entry.id   AF-M1DGK7-F1
#
_cell.length_a   1.000
_cell.length_b   1.000
_cell.length_c   1.000
_cell.angle_alpha   90.00
_cell.angle_beta   90.00
_cell.angle_gamma   90.00
#
_symmetry.space_group_name_H-M   'P 1'
#
loop_
_entity.id
_entity.type
_entity.pdbx_description
1 polymer ?
#
loop_
_entity_poly.entity_id
_entity_poly.type
_entity_poly.pdbx_seq_one_letter_code
_entity_poly.pdbx_strand_id
1 'polypeptide(L)'
;MDTKSTPIEAFLPTPTPGPSGIPIVTSSDTPGSSAAELPPRLTVVFSRPPLTQDSLIQMGQLALSTDRHATSLDASVPTMIQMSLADVVTPLNTIIDALATRIMVCEHNQGTTEKVIALKATIVELQKDVTHLKSIDVSMVFGAMEIPDVPEMP
;
A
#
# COMPACT_ATOMS: atom_id res chain seq x y z
N MET A 1 0.59 -12.90 52.57
CA MET A 1 1.37 -11.70 52.18
C MET A 1 0.79 -11.25 50.86
N ASP A 2 -0.28 -10.45 50.94
CA ASP A 2 -1.15 -10.09 49.83
C ASP A 2 -0.70 -8.75 49.25
N THR A 3 -0.09 -8.77 48.07
CA THR A 3 0.35 -7.56 47.37
C THR A 3 -0.77 -7.08 46.43
N LYS A 4 -1.56 -6.13 46.93
CA LYS A 4 -2.56 -5.39 46.16
C LYS A 4 -1.86 -4.48 45.15
N SER A 5 -2.06 -4.73 43.85
CA SER A 5 -1.57 -3.85 42.78
C SER A 5 -2.71 -3.05 42.17
N THR A 6 -2.49 -1.74 42.01
CA THR A 6 -3.38 -0.73 41.43
C THR A 6 -3.21 -0.64 39.91
N PRO A 7 -4.28 -0.38 39.14
CA PRO A 7 -4.15 -0.14 37.70
C PRO A 7 -3.72 1.31 37.42
N ILE A 8 -2.75 1.47 36.53
CA ILE A 8 -2.37 2.75 35.91
C ILE A 8 -3.34 2.99 34.74
N GLU A 9 -4.15 4.04 34.87
CA GLU A 9 -5.07 4.53 33.85
C GLU A 9 -4.31 5.53 32.96
N ALA A 10 -4.00 5.12 31.72
CA ALA A 10 -3.38 5.98 30.73
C ALA A 10 -4.46 6.69 29.92
N PHE A 11 -4.54 8.01 30.07
CA PHE A 11 -5.43 8.88 29.31
C PHE A 11 -4.98 8.92 27.84
N LEU A 12 -5.88 8.52 26.93
CA LEU A 12 -5.71 8.72 25.49
C LEU A 12 -6.16 10.13 25.10
N PRO A 13 -5.43 10.85 24.23
CA PRO A 13 -5.87 12.14 23.74
C PRO A 13 -7.05 11.97 22.79
N THR A 14 -8.14 12.68 23.09
CA THR A 14 -9.33 12.80 22.22
C THR A 14 -8.96 13.59 20.96
N PRO A 15 -9.13 13.02 19.75
CA PRO A 15 -8.97 13.78 18.52
C PRO A 15 -10.12 14.76 18.35
N THR A 16 -9.80 16.05 18.27
CA THR A 16 -10.76 17.12 17.97
C THR A 16 -11.27 16.97 16.53
N PRO A 17 -12.59 16.84 16.30
CA PRO A 17 -13.15 16.84 14.96
C PRO A 17 -12.98 18.22 14.31
N GLY A 18 -12.11 18.32 13.31
CA GLY A 18 -12.03 19.48 12.42
C GLY A 18 -13.25 19.52 11.48
N PRO A 19 -13.77 20.72 11.15
CA PRO A 19 -14.96 20.86 10.33
C PRO A 19 -14.67 20.46 8.88
N SER A 20 -15.12 19.26 8.50
CA SER A 20 -15.18 18.82 7.10
C SER A 20 -16.36 19.51 6.41
N GLY A 21 -16.09 20.72 5.89
CA GLY A 21 -17.03 21.47 5.07
C GLY A 21 -16.83 21.14 3.60
N ILE A 22 -17.50 20.10 3.11
CA ILE A 22 -17.67 19.88 1.67
C ILE A 22 -19.02 20.52 1.29
N PRO A 23 -19.05 21.50 0.37
CA PRO A 23 -20.31 22.05 -0.11
C PRO A 23 -21.07 20.97 -0.89
N ILE A 24 -22.24 20.60 -0.37
CA ILE A 24 -23.22 19.77 -1.07
C ILE A 24 -23.78 20.61 -2.21
N VAL A 25 -23.43 20.25 -3.45
CA VAL A 25 -24.11 20.77 -4.64
C VAL A 25 -25.41 20.00 -4.78
N THR A 26 -26.51 20.57 -4.29
CA THR A 26 -27.86 20.11 -4.59
C THR A 26 -28.15 20.34 -6.06
N SER A 27 -28.16 19.26 -6.84
CA SER A 27 -28.72 19.25 -8.20
C SER A 27 -30.25 19.27 -8.09
N SER A 28 -30.87 20.39 -8.47
CA SER A 28 -32.33 20.43 -8.65
C SER A 28 -32.67 19.93 -10.04
N ASP A 29 -33.22 18.72 -10.14
CA ASP A 29 -33.91 18.25 -11.34
C ASP A 29 -35.19 19.07 -11.52
N THR A 30 -35.19 19.98 -12.49
CA THR A 30 -36.40 20.60 -13.02
C THR A 30 -36.70 19.95 -14.38
N PRO A 31 -37.74 19.12 -14.51
CA PRO A 31 -38.20 18.64 -15.80
C PRO A 31 -39.01 19.76 -16.48
N GLY A 32 -38.30 20.69 -17.11
CA GLY A 32 -38.89 21.71 -17.96
C GLY A 32 -39.10 21.15 -19.37
N SER A 33 -40.36 20.82 -19.69
CA SER A 33 -40.78 20.49 -21.06
C SER A 33 -40.48 21.67 -22.00
N SER A 34 -39.50 21.50 -22.89
CA SER A 34 -39.11 22.50 -23.89
C SER A 34 -39.79 22.21 -25.22
N ALA A 35 -40.64 23.12 -25.67
CA ALA A 35 -41.05 23.18 -27.07
C ALA A 35 -39.80 23.41 -27.94
N ALA A 36 -39.65 22.61 -28.99
CA ALA A 36 -38.49 22.62 -29.86
C ALA A 36 -38.52 23.82 -30.82
N GLU A 37 -37.80 24.88 -30.47
CA GLU A 37 -37.23 25.80 -31.45
C GLU A 37 -35.74 25.48 -31.60
N LEU A 38 -35.29 25.25 -32.85
CA LEU A 38 -33.89 24.96 -33.14
C LEU A 38 -33.02 26.13 -32.65
N PRO A 39 -32.02 25.90 -31.78
CA PRO A 39 -31.08 26.95 -31.41
C PRO A 39 -30.34 27.42 -32.67
N PRO A 40 -30.10 28.73 -32.84
CA PRO A 40 -29.31 29.23 -33.93
C PRO A 40 -27.96 28.51 -33.93
N ARG A 41 -27.56 27.96 -35.08
CA ARG A 41 -26.24 27.35 -35.28
C ARG A 41 -25.18 28.41 -34.97
N LEU A 42 -24.74 28.49 -33.72
CA LEU A 42 -23.55 29.23 -33.33
C LEU A 42 -22.37 28.45 -33.88
N THR A 43 -21.99 28.77 -35.11
CA THR A 43 -20.69 28.41 -35.66
C THR A 43 -19.65 29.24 -34.89
N VAL A 44 -19.34 28.82 -33.66
CA VAL A 44 -18.19 29.32 -32.92
C VAL A 44 -16.96 28.82 -33.66
N VAL A 45 -16.35 29.71 -34.44
CA VAL A 45 -15.04 29.48 -35.03
C VAL A 45 -14.05 29.50 -33.87
N PHE A 46 -13.72 28.32 -33.32
CA PHE A 46 -12.63 28.18 -32.37
C PHE A 46 -11.32 28.48 -33.10
N SER A 47 -10.79 29.69 -32.89
CA SER A 47 -9.42 30.00 -33.26
C SER A 47 -8.49 29.18 -32.37
N ARG A 48 -7.98 28.06 -32.91
CA ARG A 48 -6.90 27.31 -32.26
C ARG A 48 -5.71 28.25 -32.09
N PRO A 49 -5.23 28.49 -30.86
CA PRO A 49 -4.04 29.31 -30.65
C PRO A 49 -2.88 28.76 -31.49
N PRO A 50 -2.12 29.62 -32.20
CA PRO A 50 -0.96 29.20 -32.96
C PRO A 50 0.00 28.43 -32.05
N LEU A 51 0.37 27.23 -32.47
CA LEU A 51 1.25 26.36 -31.70
C LEU A 51 2.67 26.93 -31.84
N THR A 52 3.17 27.55 -30.77
CA THR A 52 4.49 28.21 -30.77
C THR A 52 5.61 27.21 -30.46
N GLN A 53 6.84 27.55 -30.85
CA GLN A 53 8.03 26.75 -30.53
C GLN A 53 8.19 26.56 -29.01
N ASP A 54 7.91 27.59 -28.23
CA ASP A 54 7.96 27.52 -26.76
C ASP A 54 6.93 26.54 -26.21
N SER A 55 5.72 26.51 -26.77
CA SER A 55 4.69 25.53 -26.42
C SER A 55 5.13 24.09 -26.73
N LEU A 56 5.86 23.85 -27.83
CA LEU A 56 6.42 22.53 -28.15
C LEU A 56 7.50 22.09 -27.17
N ILE A 57 8.40 23.00 -26.80
CA ILE A 57 9.46 22.72 -25.80
C ILE A 57 8.83 22.40 -24.45
N GLN A 58 7.83 23.17 -24.02
CA GLN A 58 7.12 22.95 -22.78
C GLN A 58 6.41 21.58 -22.77
N MET A 59 5.72 21.21 -23.85
CA MET A 59 5.10 19.87 -23.97
C MET A 59 6.14 18.75 -23.89
N GLY A 60 7.32 18.91 -24.51
CA GLY A 60 8.41 17.94 -24.42
C GLY A 60 8.92 17.75 -22.99
N GLN A 61 9.07 18.85 -22.23
CA GLN A 61 9.47 18.79 -20.81
C GLN A 61 8.41 18.11 -19.93
N LEU A 62 7.12 18.37 -20.18
CA LEU A 62 6.02 17.70 -19.49
C LEU A 62 6.01 16.19 -19.75
N ALA A 63 6.23 15.78 -21.00
CA ALA A 63 6.32 14.36 -21.36
C ALA A 63 7.49 13.68 -20.62
N LEU A 64 8.69 14.30 -20.64
CA LEU A 64 9.86 13.79 -19.92
C LEU A 64 9.67 13.76 -18.40
N SER A 65 8.98 14.75 -17.83
CA SER A 65 8.69 14.76 -16.39
C SER A 65 7.74 13.64 -15.99
N THR A 66 6.70 13.40 -16.80
CA THR A 66 5.72 12.34 -16.57
C THR A 66 6.39 10.96 -16.60
N ASP A 67 7.26 10.73 -17.58
CA ASP A 67 8.02 9.48 -17.73
C ASP A 67 8.93 9.25 -16.51
N ARG A 68 9.71 10.26 -16.10
CA ARG A 68 10.55 10.19 -14.89
C ARG A 68 9.74 9.89 -13.62
N HIS A 69 8.56 10.48 -13.47
CA HIS A 69 7.69 10.20 -12.32
C HIS A 69 7.18 8.76 -12.35
N ALA A 70 6.79 8.24 -13.52
CA ALA A 70 6.38 6.85 -13.66
C ALA A 70 7.52 5.89 -13.29
N THR A 71 8.73 6.10 -13.82
CA THR A 71 9.90 5.28 -13.48
C THR A 71 10.28 5.38 -11.99
N SER A 72 10.22 6.58 -11.42
CA SER A 72 10.52 6.78 -10.00
C SER A 72 9.51 6.08 -9.10
N LEU A 73 8.23 6.10 -9.46
CA LEU A 73 7.19 5.42 -8.70
C LEU A 73 7.40 3.91 -8.75
N ASP A 74 7.64 3.38 -9.95
CA ASP A 74 7.89 1.96 -10.21
C ASP A 74 9.09 1.42 -9.41
N ALA A 75 10.14 2.22 -9.25
CA ALA A 75 11.28 1.87 -8.39
C ALA A 75 10.99 2.01 -6.88
N SER A 76 10.17 2.99 -6.49
CA SER A 76 9.90 3.28 -5.08
C SER A 76 8.93 2.29 -4.42
N VAL A 77 7.94 1.79 -5.17
CA VAL A 77 6.89 0.91 -4.63
C VAL A 77 7.46 -0.42 -4.10
N PRO A 78 8.29 -1.17 -4.86
CA PRO A 78 8.94 -2.38 -4.34
C PRO A 78 9.79 -2.10 -3.11
N THR A 79 10.50 -0.97 -3.09
CA THR A 79 11.35 -0.55 -1.98
C THR A 79 10.53 -0.33 -0.70
N MET A 80 9.40 0.38 -0.80
CA MET A 80 8.52 0.63 0.36
C MET A 80 7.91 -0.66 0.91
N ILE A 81 7.54 -1.60 0.03
CA ILE A 81 7.01 -2.90 0.44
C ILE A 81 8.07 -3.74 1.13
N GLN A 82 9.28 -3.77 0.59
CA GLN A 82 10.40 -4.49 1.20
C GLN A 82 10.73 -3.95 2.60
N MET A 83 10.77 -2.63 2.76
CA MET A 83 10.99 -2.00 4.07
C MET A 83 9.86 -2.33 5.05
N SER A 84 8.60 -2.17 4.65
CA SER A 84 7.45 -2.48 5.50
C SER A 84 7.41 -3.95 5.91
N LEU A 85 7.78 -4.87 5.01
CA LEU A 85 7.88 -6.29 5.31
C LEU A 85 9.01 -6.57 6.31
N ALA A 86 10.18 -5.94 6.12
CA ALA A 86 11.31 -6.07 7.04
C ALA A 86 10.96 -5.58 8.46
N ASP A 87 10.19 -4.49 8.57
CA ASP A 87 9.73 -3.91 9.83
C ASP A 87 8.77 -4.85 10.59
N VAL A 88 8.00 -5.69 9.90
CA VAL A 88 7.10 -6.68 10.51
C VAL A 88 7.84 -8.00 10.81
N VAL A 89 8.66 -8.47 9.87
CA VAL A 89 9.34 -9.78 9.97
C VAL A 89 10.45 -9.77 11.02
N THR A 90 11.14 -8.65 11.23
CA THR A 90 12.25 -8.56 12.21
C THR A 90 11.78 -8.75 13.66
N PRO A 91 10.75 -8.02 14.14
CA PRO A 91 10.19 -8.25 15.47
C PRO A 91 9.59 -9.66 15.62
N LEU A 92 8.94 -10.19 14.57
CA LEU A 92 8.35 -11.52 14.62
C LEU A 92 9.41 -12.62 14.82
N ASN A 93 10.54 -12.55 14.09
CA ASN A 93 11.67 -13.46 14.30
C ASN A 93 12.21 -13.38 15.73
N THR A 94 12.34 -12.16 16.27
CA THR A 94 12.82 -11.96 17.64
C THR A 94 11.89 -12.63 18.67
N ILE A 95 10.57 -12.53 18.47
CA ILE A 95 9.57 -13.19 19.33
C ILE A 95 9.69 -14.71 19.23
N ILE A 96 9.84 -15.25 18.02
CA ILE A 96 10.00 -16.69 17.78
C ILE A 96 11.26 -17.21 18.49
N ASP A 97 12.39 -16.52 18.38
CA ASP A 97 13.64 -16.90 19.05
C ASP A 97 13.52 -16.84 20.58
N ALA A 98 12.83 -15.83 21.10
CA ALA A 98 12.54 -15.72 22.52
C ALA A 98 11.62 -16.87 23.00
N LEU A 99 10.61 -17.26 22.22
CA LEU A 99 9.75 -18.40 22.52
C LEU A 99 10.53 -19.71 22.50
N ALA A 100 11.37 -19.94 21.49
CA ALA A 100 12.24 -21.11 21.40
C ALA A 100 13.16 -21.22 22.63
N THR A 101 13.76 -20.11 23.05
CA THR A 101 14.60 -20.04 24.25
C THR A 101 13.81 -20.39 25.51
N ARG A 102 12.59 -19.84 25.68
CA ARG A 102 11.73 -20.14 26.83
C ARG A 102 11.32 -21.60 26.87
N ILE A 103 11.04 -22.21 25.72
CA ILE A 103 10.73 -23.64 25.63
C ILE A 103 11.91 -24.49 26.05
N MET A 104 13.11 -24.18 25.59
CA MET A 104 14.33 -24.89 26.00
C MET A 104 14.52 -24.85 27.53
N VAL A 105 14.27 -23.69 28.15
CA VAL A 105 14.31 -23.56 29.63
C VAL A 105 13.21 -24.39 30.30
N CYS A 106 12.00 -24.42 29.74
CA CYS A 106 10.90 -25.25 30.25
C CYS A 106 11.20 -26.76 30.12
N GLU A 107 11.73 -27.22 28.98
CA GLU A 107 12.17 -28.60 28.75
C GLU A 107 13.20 -29.02 29.80
N HIS A 108 14.18 -28.15 30.07
CA HIS A 108 15.21 -28.40 31.07
C HIS A 108 14.64 -28.54 32.49
N ASN A 109 13.70 -27.67 32.88
CA ASN A 109 13.22 -27.61 34.26
C ASN A 109 12.08 -28.61 34.57
N GLN A 110 11.23 -28.91 33.59
CA GLN A 110 10.02 -29.72 33.78
C GLN A 110 10.06 -31.06 33.02
N GLY A 111 11.11 -31.30 32.24
CA GLY A 111 11.20 -32.40 31.31
C GLY A 111 10.36 -32.18 30.05
N THR A 112 10.51 -33.10 29.10
CA THR A 112 9.78 -33.07 27.84
C THR A 112 8.35 -33.55 28.06
N THR A 113 7.39 -32.63 27.98
CA THR A 113 5.95 -32.95 28.02
C THR A 113 5.35 -32.89 26.61
N GLU A 114 4.23 -33.58 26.39
CA GLU A 114 3.51 -33.55 25.11
C GLU A 114 3.18 -32.13 24.64
N LYS A 115 2.82 -31.24 25.58
CA LYS A 115 2.54 -29.83 25.30
C LYS A 115 3.76 -29.10 24.75
N VAL A 116 4.94 -29.40 25.30
CA VAL A 116 6.19 -28.78 24.89
C VAL A 116 6.62 -29.29 23.51
N ILE A 117 6.43 -30.59 23.24
CA ILE A 117 6.65 -31.18 21.90
C ILE A 117 5.74 -30.51 20.87
N ALA A 118 4.44 -30.38 21.17
CA ALA A 118 3.48 -29.73 20.28
C ALA A 118 3.84 -28.26 20.01
N LEU A 119 4.18 -27.50 21.06
CA LEU A 119 4.57 -26.11 20.92
C LEU A 119 5.84 -25.94 20.08
N LYS A 120 6.83 -26.81 20.28
CA LYS A 120 8.06 -26.83 19.47
C LYS A 120 7.77 -27.10 18.00
N ALA A 121 6.87 -28.04 17.69
CA ALA A 121 6.43 -28.29 16.32
C ALA A 121 5.77 -27.05 15.69
N THR A 122 4.88 -26.36 16.43
CA THR A 122 4.25 -25.12 15.93
C THR A 122 5.25 -24.00 15.69
N ILE A 123 6.32 -23.89 16.48
CA ILE A 123 7.39 -22.90 16.26
C ILE A 123 8.17 -23.23 14.99
N VAL A 124 8.47 -24.50 14.73
CA VAL A 124 9.14 -24.92 13.49
C VAL A 124 8.28 -24.60 12.27
N GLU A 125 6.97 -24.82 12.35
CA GLU A 125 6.02 -24.45 11.29
C GLU A 125 6.00 -22.93 11.07
N LEU A 126 5.91 -22.16 12.16
CA LEU A 126 5.93 -20.70 12.08
C LEU A 126 7.25 -20.16 11.50
N GLN A 127 8.39 -20.75 11.86
CA GLN A 127 9.70 -20.40 11.28
C GLN A 127 9.73 -20.66 9.76
N LYS A 128 9.13 -21.77 9.31
CA LYS A 128 9.01 -22.09 7.88
C LYS A 128 8.18 -21.02 7.18
N ASP A 129 7.06 -20.61 7.76
CA ASP A 129 6.17 -19.61 7.17
C ASP A 129 6.83 -18.23 7.13
N VAL A 130 7.55 -17.82 8.17
CA VAL A 130 8.31 -16.57 8.19
C VAL A 130 9.47 -16.60 7.18
N THR A 131 10.14 -17.74 7.03
CA THR A 131 11.19 -17.91 6.02
C THR A 131 10.60 -17.84 4.61
N HIS A 132 9.46 -18.47 4.39
CA HIS A 132 8.73 -18.39 3.13
C HIS A 132 8.36 -16.93 2.83
N LEU A 133 7.78 -16.22 3.79
CA LEU A 133 7.43 -14.80 3.67
C LEU A 133 8.65 -13.93 3.31
N LYS A 134 9.81 -14.20 3.91
CA LYS A 134 11.07 -13.50 3.58
C LYS A 134 11.61 -13.84 2.19
N SER A 135 11.32 -15.05 1.71
CA SER A 135 11.74 -15.53 0.39
C SER A 135 10.80 -15.13 -0.75
N ILE A 136 9.62 -14.56 -0.43
CA ILE A 136 8.74 -13.99 -1.45
C ILE A 136 9.51 -12.85 -2.11
N ASP A 137 9.95 -13.10 -3.33
CA ASP A 137 10.52 -12.07 -4.17
C ASP A 137 9.41 -11.05 -4.46
N VAL A 138 9.62 -9.82 -4.01
CA VAL A 138 8.70 -8.70 -4.27
C VAL A 138 8.50 -8.54 -5.78
N SER A 139 9.48 -8.90 -6.61
CA SER A 139 9.37 -8.89 -8.08
C SER A 139 8.27 -9.82 -8.61
N MET A 140 8.01 -10.95 -7.92
CA MET A 140 6.98 -11.91 -8.32
C MET A 140 5.57 -11.38 -8.05
N VAL A 141 5.40 -10.49 -7.06
CA VAL A 141 4.12 -9.85 -6.72
C VAL A 141 3.76 -8.77 -7.73
N PHE A 142 4.74 -8.08 -8.29
CA PHE A 142 4.51 -7.04 -9.28
C PHE A 142 4.32 -7.56 -10.70
N GLY A 143 4.56 -8.85 -10.92
CA GLY A 143 4.55 -9.45 -12.23
C GLY A 143 5.67 -8.85 -13.07
N ALA A 144 6.65 -9.67 -13.46
CA ALA A 144 7.33 -9.39 -14.70
C ALA A 144 6.23 -9.40 -15.78
N MET A 145 5.68 -8.23 -16.12
CA MET A 145 4.90 -8.07 -17.34
C MET A 145 5.92 -8.22 -18.45
N GLU A 146 6.22 -9.47 -18.77
CA GLU A 146 7.05 -9.86 -19.90
C GLU A 146 6.30 -9.34 -21.12
N ILE A 147 6.73 -8.16 -21.60
CA ILE A 147 6.19 -7.58 -22.83
C ILE A 147 6.58 -8.59 -23.91
N PRO A 148 5.62 -9.30 -24.53
CA PRO A 148 5.95 -10.29 -25.53
C PRO A 148 6.71 -9.60 -26.65
N ASP A 149 7.91 -10.08 -26.94
CA ASP A 149 8.74 -9.61 -28.03
C ASP A 149 7.94 -9.75 -29.32
N VAL A 150 7.54 -8.62 -29.92
CA VAL A 150 6.74 -8.62 -31.15
C VAL A 150 7.70 -8.87 -32.30
N PRO A 151 7.55 -9.97 -33.06
CA PRO A 151 8.47 -10.29 -34.15
C PRO A 151 8.43 -9.19 -35.21
N GLU A 152 9.62 -8.68 -35.55
CA GLU A 152 9.83 -7.71 -36.63
C GLU A 152 9.39 -8.34 -37.97
N MET A 153 8.38 -7.77 -38.63
CA MET A 153 7.94 -8.26 -39.94
C MET A 153 8.86 -7.74 -41.06
N PRO A 154 9.20 -8.60 -42.03
CA PRO A 154 10.09 -8.28 -43.16
C PRO A 154 9.45 -7.35 -44.21
#